data_AF-A0A8H2WG37-F1
#
_entry.id   AF-A0A8H2WG37-F1
#
_cell.length_a   1.000
_cell.length_b   1.000
_cell.length_c   1.000
_cell.angle_alpha   90.00
_cell.angle_beta   90.00
_cell.angle_gamma   90.00
#
_symmetry.space_group_name_H-M   'P 1'
#
loop_
_entity.id
_entity.type
_entity.pdbx_description
1 polymer ?
#
loop_
_entity_poly.entity_id
_entity_poly.type
_entity_poly.pdbx_seq_one_letter_code
_entity_poly.pdbx_strand_id
1 'polypeptide(L)'
;MLFRTFSVLLAATATLALPLEKRDVPIEKCTKRTSGYLSGPENQKFAISKDGKHVVYAGSGKGGLKVEFQECTPNFTKYPNSGDGPYVGHIYVPKVKKCLHVPSYNPGKTYQLLLEDCYYSDDSGQFAYSFLQKGSDYYWSGATMGDGSLIQGDDTGCTKGLYGYQGDADGARTKGYSTVACATGSNVNTFTIKA
;
A
#
# COMPACT_ATOMS: atom_id res chain seq x y z
N MET A 1 48.51 57.82 -8.46
CA MET A 1 48.95 56.68 -7.62
C MET A 1 48.03 56.57 -6.41
N LEU A 2 47.87 55.34 -5.92
CA LEU A 2 47.07 54.88 -4.76
C LEU A 2 45.66 54.35 -5.09
N PHE A 3 45.66 53.11 -5.59
CA PHE A 3 44.57 52.15 -5.45
C PHE A 3 44.33 51.85 -3.96
N ARG A 4 43.06 51.85 -3.52
CA ARG A 4 42.65 51.21 -2.26
C ARG A 4 41.57 50.19 -2.56
N THR A 5 42.00 48.94 -2.74
CA THR A 5 41.12 47.76 -2.78
C THR A 5 40.65 47.46 -1.36
N PHE A 6 39.36 47.62 -1.10
CA PHE A 6 38.70 47.12 0.10
C PHE A 6 38.38 45.63 -0.10
N SER A 7 39.18 44.76 0.51
CA SER A 7 38.85 43.34 0.64
C SER A 7 37.77 43.18 1.71
N VAL A 8 36.54 42.94 1.28
CA VAL A 8 35.46 42.50 2.17
C VAL A 8 35.63 40.99 2.36
N LEU A 9 36.14 40.57 3.53
CA LEU A 9 36.04 39.18 3.96
C LEU A 9 34.56 38.87 4.20
N LEU A 10 33.93 38.10 3.30
CA LEU A 10 32.69 37.40 3.61
C LEU A 10 33.03 36.27 4.60
N ALA A 11 32.70 36.47 5.87
CA ALA A 11 32.66 35.37 6.83
C ALA A 11 31.48 34.47 6.44
N ALA A 12 31.77 33.34 5.80
CA ALA A 12 30.80 32.27 5.63
C ALA A 12 30.51 31.70 7.02
N THR A 13 29.42 32.13 7.64
CA THR A 13 28.87 31.45 8.82
C THR A 13 28.43 30.08 8.37
N ALA A 14 29.28 29.08 8.58
CA ALA A 14 28.90 27.68 8.51
C ALA A 14 27.79 27.48 9.55
N THR A 15 26.53 27.54 9.10
CA THR A 15 25.41 27.03 9.86
C THR A 15 25.66 25.55 10.05
N LEU A 16 26.22 25.19 11.20
CA LEU A 16 26.25 23.81 11.68
C LEU A 16 24.82 23.29 11.58
N ALA A 17 24.55 22.45 10.58
CA ALA A 17 23.31 21.71 10.52
C ALA A 17 23.30 20.85 11.77
N LEU A 18 22.57 21.30 12.80
CA LEU A 18 22.31 20.51 13.99
C LEU A 18 21.76 19.16 13.50
N PRO A 19 22.30 18.03 13.99
CA PRO A 19 21.77 16.73 13.61
C PRO A 19 20.27 16.76 13.90
N LEU A 20 19.46 16.55 12.86
CA LEU A 20 18.01 16.50 13.00
C LEU A 20 17.72 15.48 14.10
N GLU A 21 17.20 15.97 15.22
CA GLU A 21 16.85 15.13 16.36
C GLU A 21 15.84 14.10 15.85
N LYS A 22 16.16 12.82 16.04
CA LYS A 22 15.31 11.73 15.54
C LYS A 22 13.95 11.89 16.21
N ARG A 23 12.95 12.33 15.44
CA ARG A 23 11.58 12.54 15.94
C ARG A 23 11.09 11.21 16.54
N ASP A 24 10.75 11.23 17.82
CA ASP A 24 10.14 10.08 18.50
C ASP A 24 8.68 9.97 18.07
N VAL A 25 8.45 9.32 16.93
CA VAL A 25 7.12 9.02 16.40
C VAL A 25 6.69 7.63 16.86
N PRO A 26 5.50 7.50 17.47
CA PRO A 26 4.97 6.20 17.85
C PRO A 26 4.96 5.22 16.67
N ILE A 27 5.36 3.97 16.93
CA ILE A 27 5.41 2.88 15.94
C ILE A 27 4.19 1.99 16.18
N GLU A 28 3.49 1.62 15.12
CA GLU A 28 2.38 0.68 15.24
C GLU A 28 2.84 -0.77 15.40
N LYS A 29 2.05 -1.53 16.13
CA LYS A 29 2.16 -2.98 16.30
C LYS A 29 1.01 -3.65 15.60
N CYS A 30 1.32 -4.47 14.60
CA CYS A 30 0.34 -5.19 13.82
C CYS A 30 0.19 -6.64 14.30
N THR A 31 -1.05 -7.09 14.38
CA THR A 31 -1.40 -8.44 14.81
C THR A 31 -2.27 -9.10 13.75
N LYS A 32 -1.99 -10.38 13.49
CA LYS A 32 -2.75 -11.13 12.49
C LYS A 32 -4.21 -11.25 12.90
N ARG A 33 -5.08 -10.80 12.00
CA ARG A 33 -6.53 -10.94 12.12
C ARG A 33 -7.06 -12.12 11.31
N THR A 34 -6.60 -12.26 10.07
CA THR A 34 -6.93 -13.42 9.22
C THR A 34 -5.76 -13.81 8.33
N SER A 35 -5.83 -15.00 7.74
CA SER A 35 -4.88 -15.48 6.74
C SER A 35 -5.60 -16.18 5.61
N GLY A 36 -5.10 -16.04 4.39
CA GLY A 36 -5.73 -16.63 3.22
C GLY A 36 -4.81 -16.59 2.01
N TYR A 37 -5.40 -16.80 0.83
CA TYR A 37 -4.72 -16.56 -0.43
C TYR A 37 -5.20 -15.24 -1.03
N LEU A 38 -4.27 -14.41 -1.48
CA LEU A 38 -4.59 -13.28 -2.34
C LEU A 38 -5.13 -13.84 -3.66
N SER A 39 -6.36 -13.47 -4.00
CA SER A 39 -7.05 -13.98 -5.17
C SER A 39 -8.00 -12.94 -5.76
N GLY A 40 -8.79 -13.35 -6.76
CA GLY A 40 -9.88 -12.58 -7.35
C GLY A 40 -10.81 -13.49 -8.18
N PRO A 41 -11.65 -12.90 -9.05
CA PRO A 41 -12.48 -13.63 -10.02
C PRO A 41 -11.72 -14.73 -10.79
N GLU A 42 -12.44 -15.75 -11.25
CA GLU A 42 -11.88 -16.93 -11.95
C GLU A 42 -10.78 -17.69 -11.16
N ASN A 43 -10.73 -17.50 -9.84
CA ASN A 43 -9.65 -17.98 -8.97
C ASN A 43 -8.26 -17.55 -9.47
N GLN A 44 -8.14 -16.29 -9.91
CA GLN A 44 -6.85 -15.68 -10.21
C GLN A 44 -5.88 -15.89 -9.05
N LYS A 45 -4.69 -16.36 -9.37
CA LYS A 45 -3.58 -16.55 -8.45
C LYS A 45 -2.54 -15.47 -8.67
N PHE A 46 -1.85 -15.19 -7.58
CA PHE A 46 -0.69 -14.33 -7.55
C PHE A 46 0.51 -15.09 -7.00
N ALA A 47 1.70 -14.62 -7.31
CA ALA A 47 2.95 -15.14 -6.77
C ALA A 47 3.93 -14.00 -6.53
N ILE A 48 5.03 -14.32 -5.84
CA ILE A 48 6.16 -13.42 -5.69
C ILE A 48 7.03 -13.57 -6.94
N SER A 49 7.45 -12.46 -7.53
CA SER A 49 8.44 -12.43 -8.63
C SER A 49 9.76 -13.09 -8.22
N LYS A 50 10.56 -13.48 -9.22
CA LYS A 50 11.89 -14.07 -8.97
C LYS A 50 12.85 -13.12 -8.23
N ASP A 51 12.68 -11.81 -8.39
CA ASP A 51 13.48 -10.79 -7.69
C ASP A 51 13.05 -10.57 -6.23
N GLY A 52 11.94 -11.16 -5.79
CA GLY A 52 11.42 -11.03 -4.42
C GLY A 52 10.79 -9.66 -4.09
N LYS A 53 10.64 -8.76 -5.07
CA LYS A 53 10.19 -7.38 -4.88
C LYS A 53 8.79 -7.08 -5.39
N HIS A 54 8.25 -7.91 -6.26
CA HIS A 54 6.98 -7.66 -6.93
C HIS A 54 6.00 -8.82 -6.71
N VAL A 55 4.72 -8.51 -6.82
CA VAL A 55 3.67 -9.51 -7.02
C VAL A 55 3.43 -9.67 -8.52
N VAL A 56 3.30 -10.92 -8.98
CA VAL A 56 3.06 -11.26 -10.38
C VAL A 56 1.80 -12.11 -10.52
N TYR A 57 1.18 -12.03 -11.70
CA TYR A 57 0.09 -12.94 -12.07
C TYR A 57 0.61 -14.38 -12.21
N ALA A 58 -0.19 -15.35 -11.78
CA ALA A 58 0.18 -16.77 -11.73
C ALA A 58 -0.92 -17.73 -12.25
N GLY A 59 -1.80 -17.25 -13.14
CA GLY A 59 -2.89 -18.03 -13.73
C GLY A 59 -4.05 -18.28 -12.77
N SER A 60 -4.90 -19.28 -13.05
CA SER A 60 -6.04 -19.65 -12.20
C SER A 60 -5.80 -20.93 -11.39
N GLY A 61 -6.63 -21.15 -10.37
CA GLY A 61 -6.74 -22.43 -9.64
C GLY A 61 -6.67 -22.28 -8.12
N LYS A 62 -6.50 -23.40 -7.43
CA LYS A 62 -6.38 -23.41 -5.96
C LYS A 62 -5.00 -22.91 -5.51
N GLY A 63 -4.97 -22.24 -4.35
CA GLY A 63 -3.74 -21.73 -3.74
C GLY A 63 -3.29 -20.37 -4.31
N GLY A 64 -1.98 -20.11 -4.28
CA GLY A 64 -1.39 -18.85 -4.75
C GLY A 64 -0.54 -18.17 -3.67
N LEU A 65 -0.51 -16.84 -3.69
CA LEU A 65 0.21 -16.04 -2.73
C LEU A 65 -0.53 -16.06 -1.39
N LYS A 66 0.03 -16.78 -0.41
CA LYS A 66 -0.49 -16.77 0.96
C LYS A 66 -0.17 -15.44 1.63
N VAL A 67 -1.19 -14.85 2.24
CA VAL A 67 -1.11 -13.55 2.90
C VAL A 67 -1.83 -13.57 4.24
N GLU A 68 -1.52 -12.60 5.08
CA GLU A 68 -2.19 -12.31 6.34
C GLU A 68 -2.69 -10.88 6.32
N PHE A 69 -3.96 -10.66 6.68
CA PHE A 69 -4.39 -9.33 7.05
C PHE A 69 -4.02 -9.10 8.51
N GLN A 70 -3.19 -8.09 8.76
CA GLN A 70 -2.73 -7.71 10.09
C GLN A 70 -3.27 -6.34 10.44
N GLU A 71 -4.05 -6.27 11.52
CA GLU A 71 -4.59 -5.01 12.04
C GLU A 71 -3.58 -4.38 12.99
N CYS A 72 -3.42 -3.05 12.91
CA CYS A 72 -2.34 -2.32 13.57
C CYS A 72 -2.84 -1.40 14.70
N THR A 73 -2.02 -1.28 15.75
CA THR A 73 -2.30 -0.45 16.93
C THR A 73 -1.08 0.42 17.29
N PRO A 74 -1.26 1.72 17.60
CA PRO A 74 -2.54 2.45 17.61
C PRO A 74 -3.08 2.67 16.20
N ASN A 75 -4.42 2.76 16.08
CA ASN A 75 -5.06 3.05 14.80
C ASN A 75 -4.91 4.54 14.48
N PHE A 76 -3.80 4.90 13.85
CA PHE A 76 -3.52 6.29 13.48
C PHE A 76 -4.57 6.85 12.52
N THR A 77 -5.17 6.00 11.68
CA THR A 77 -6.16 6.41 10.67
C THR A 77 -7.56 6.64 11.21
N LYS A 78 -7.81 6.37 12.50
CA LYS A 78 -9.08 6.65 13.20
C LYS A 78 -10.32 5.97 12.59
N TYR A 79 -10.15 4.94 11.76
CA TYR A 79 -11.27 4.16 11.21
C TYR A 79 -11.96 3.30 12.28
N PRO A 80 -13.30 3.21 12.27
CA PRO A 80 -14.02 2.34 13.21
C PRO A 80 -13.80 0.86 12.84
N ASN A 81 -12.86 0.22 13.53
CA ASN A 81 -12.55 -1.20 13.38
C ASN A 81 -13.63 -2.09 14.04
N SER A 82 -14.86 -2.12 13.52
CA SER A 82 -15.96 -2.88 14.12
C SER A 82 -16.92 -3.51 13.12
N GLY A 83 -17.33 -4.77 13.37
CA GLY A 83 -18.34 -5.48 12.58
C GLY A 83 -17.91 -5.80 11.14
N ASP A 84 -18.88 -5.91 10.24
CA ASP A 84 -18.63 -5.78 8.80
C ASP A 84 -18.32 -4.30 8.51
N GLY A 85 -17.12 -4.00 8.02
CA GLY A 85 -16.67 -2.61 7.91
C GLY A 85 -15.23 -2.47 7.44
N PRO A 86 -14.75 -1.21 7.31
CA PRO A 86 -13.37 -0.91 6.97
C PRO A 86 -12.44 -1.24 8.13
N TYR A 87 -11.42 -2.03 7.85
CA TYR A 87 -10.30 -2.29 8.75
C TYR A 87 -9.02 -1.76 8.14
N VAL A 88 -8.19 -1.17 8.99
CA VAL A 88 -6.92 -0.63 8.58
C VAL A 88 -5.78 -1.48 9.10
N GLY A 89 -4.80 -1.69 8.24
CA GLY A 89 -3.62 -2.48 8.54
C GLY A 89 -2.91 -2.91 7.27
N HIS A 90 -2.21 -4.05 7.34
CA HIS A 90 -1.35 -4.51 6.26
C HIS A 90 -1.73 -5.88 5.74
N ILE A 91 -1.44 -6.07 4.46
CA ILE A 91 -1.34 -7.42 3.91
C ILE A 91 0.10 -7.86 4.05
N TYR A 92 0.37 -8.64 5.09
CA TYR A 92 1.64 -9.27 5.32
C TYR A 92 1.79 -10.54 4.46
N VAL A 93 2.99 -10.76 3.93
CA VAL A 93 3.35 -11.93 3.14
C VAL A 93 4.34 -12.79 3.94
N PRO A 94 3.88 -13.82 4.67
CA PRO A 94 4.70 -14.57 5.62
C PRO A 94 5.95 -15.18 5.00
N LYS A 95 5.88 -15.60 3.73
CA LYS A 95 6.98 -16.25 3.02
C LYS A 95 8.23 -15.37 2.92
N VAL A 96 8.06 -14.06 2.80
CA VAL A 96 9.16 -13.09 2.61
C VAL A 96 9.28 -12.07 3.73
N LYS A 97 8.37 -12.14 4.72
CA LYS A 97 8.30 -11.20 5.86
C LYS A 97 8.21 -9.73 5.43
N LYS A 98 7.44 -9.49 4.37
CA LYS A 98 7.22 -8.17 3.75
C LYS A 98 5.74 -7.90 3.61
N CYS A 99 5.38 -6.64 3.47
CA CYS A 99 4.01 -6.20 3.26
C CYS A 99 3.80 -5.86 1.79
N LEU A 100 2.57 -6.06 1.32
CA LEU A 100 2.18 -5.56 0.00
C LEU A 100 2.28 -4.03 -0.01
N HIS A 101 2.82 -3.49 -1.09
CA HIS A 101 3.03 -2.06 -1.22
C HIS A 101 2.54 -1.48 -2.54
N VAL A 102 1.98 -0.28 -2.50
CA VAL A 102 1.72 0.55 -3.67
C VAL A 102 2.43 1.90 -3.50
N PRO A 103 3.37 2.26 -4.40
CA PRO A 103 4.24 3.44 -4.21
C PRO A 103 3.52 4.78 -4.36
N SER A 104 2.35 4.81 -4.96
CA SER A 104 1.54 6.01 -5.12
C SER A 104 0.11 5.65 -5.49
N TYR A 105 -0.82 6.53 -5.19
CA TYR A 105 -2.23 6.40 -5.52
C TYR A 105 -2.72 7.54 -6.41
N ASN A 106 -1.91 8.03 -7.36
CA ASN A 106 -2.41 9.08 -8.24
C ASN A 106 -3.58 8.54 -9.09
N PRO A 107 -4.70 9.29 -9.17
CA PRO A 107 -5.85 8.93 -9.99
C PRO A 107 -5.47 8.66 -11.46
N GLY A 108 -6.19 7.73 -12.09
CA GLY A 108 -6.00 7.39 -13.51
C GLY A 108 -4.72 6.63 -13.87
N LYS A 109 -3.87 6.26 -12.89
CA LYS A 109 -2.65 5.48 -13.11
C LYS A 109 -2.75 4.09 -12.47
N THR A 110 -2.08 3.13 -13.08
CA THR A 110 -1.87 1.80 -12.51
C THR A 110 -0.46 1.71 -11.93
N TYR A 111 -0.34 1.08 -10.75
CA TYR A 111 0.94 0.94 -10.06
C TYR A 111 1.23 -0.51 -9.80
N GLN A 112 2.49 -0.91 -9.93
CA GLN A 112 2.87 -2.28 -9.63
C GLN A 112 2.67 -2.55 -8.13
N LEU A 113 2.20 -3.76 -7.84
CA LEU A 113 2.08 -4.25 -6.48
C LEU A 113 3.46 -4.78 -6.03
N LEU A 114 4.05 -4.09 -5.07
CA LEU A 114 5.39 -4.33 -4.58
C LEU A 114 5.39 -5.07 -3.25
N LEU A 115 6.58 -5.47 -2.80
CA LEU A 115 6.85 -6.02 -1.49
C LEU A 115 7.88 -5.14 -0.80
N GLU A 116 7.50 -4.58 0.35
CA GLU A 116 8.37 -3.72 1.15
C GLU A 116 8.44 -4.20 2.60
N ASP A 117 9.37 -3.63 3.37
CA ASP A 117 9.43 -3.92 4.79
C ASP A 117 8.19 -3.35 5.48
N CYS A 118 7.55 -4.16 6.33
CA CYS A 118 6.38 -3.73 7.10
C CYS A 118 6.81 -2.72 8.17
N TYR A 119 7.02 -1.47 7.79
CA TYR A 119 7.44 -0.41 8.69
C TYR A 119 6.42 0.70 8.66
N TYR A 120 5.92 1.07 9.84
CA TYR A 120 5.03 2.20 10.01
C TYR A 120 5.31 2.94 11.31
N SER A 121 5.35 4.25 11.19
CA SER A 121 5.43 5.21 12.28
C SER A 121 4.36 6.27 12.07
N ASP A 122 4.11 7.11 13.07
CA ASP A 122 3.25 8.30 12.99
C ASP A 122 3.79 9.40 12.04
N ASP A 123 4.59 9.02 11.03
CA ASP A 123 5.00 9.94 9.98
C ASP A 123 3.92 9.97 8.88
N SER A 124 3.24 11.12 8.79
CA SER A 124 2.08 11.43 7.95
C SER A 124 2.22 11.17 6.44
N GLY A 125 3.41 10.82 5.95
CA GLY A 125 3.65 10.48 4.54
C GLY A 125 3.32 9.04 4.15
N GLN A 126 2.92 8.20 5.10
CA GLN A 126 2.67 6.77 4.89
C GLN A 126 1.18 6.47 4.69
N PHE A 127 0.86 5.61 3.72
CA PHE A 127 -0.49 5.16 3.44
C PHE A 127 -0.79 3.86 4.19
N ALA A 128 -1.90 3.80 4.91
CA ALA A 128 -2.40 2.54 5.47
C ALA A 128 -3.43 1.94 4.52
N TYR A 129 -3.40 0.62 4.30
CA TYR A 129 -4.39 0.01 3.42
C TYR A 129 -5.73 -0.16 4.16
N SER A 130 -6.81 0.16 3.46
CA SER A 130 -8.17 -0.03 3.93
C SER A 130 -8.75 -1.29 3.28
N PHE A 131 -9.35 -2.14 4.12
CA PHE A 131 -10.02 -3.36 3.69
C PHE A 131 -11.45 -3.39 4.19
N LEU A 132 -12.39 -3.71 3.30
CA LEU A 132 -13.76 -3.99 3.68
C LEU A 132 -13.90 -5.47 4.04
N GLN A 133 -14.25 -5.76 5.29
CA GLN A 133 -14.69 -7.10 5.69
C GLN A 133 -16.15 -7.30 5.27
N LYS A 134 -16.44 -8.44 4.64
CA LYS A 134 -17.81 -8.90 4.37
C LYS A 134 -17.90 -10.40 4.67
N GLY A 135 -18.45 -10.75 5.83
CA GLY A 135 -18.41 -12.13 6.31
C GLY A 135 -16.98 -12.56 6.65
N SER A 136 -16.49 -13.66 6.08
CA SER A 136 -15.12 -14.14 6.26
C SER A 136 -14.11 -13.50 5.30
N ASP A 137 -14.58 -12.88 4.21
CA ASP A 137 -13.73 -12.36 3.15
C ASP A 137 -13.35 -10.90 3.39
N TYR A 138 -12.15 -10.54 2.94
CA TYR A 138 -11.63 -9.17 2.98
C TYR A 138 -11.34 -8.68 1.58
N TYR A 139 -11.82 -7.49 1.27
CA TYR A 139 -11.70 -6.83 -0.03
C TYR A 139 -10.88 -5.56 0.12
N TRP A 140 -9.99 -5.28 -0.82
CA TRP A 140 -9.19 -4.05 -0.80
C TRP A 140 -10.08 -2.85 -1.16
N SER A 141 -10.38 -1.97 -0.20
CA SER A 141 -11.21 -0.77 -0.39
C SER A 141 -10.43 0.51 -0.66
N GLY A 142 -9.12 0.50 -0.44
CA GLY A 142 -8.18 1.52 -0.90
C GLY A 142 -7.05 1.76 0.07
N ALA A 143 -6.68 3.02 0.24
CA ALA A 143 -5.74 3.44 1.26
C ALA A 143 -6.31 4.61 2.07
N THR A 144 -5.74 4.85 3.23
CA THR A 144 -6.07 5.94 4.14
C THR A 144 -4.80 6.67 4.54
N MET A 145 -4.91 7.98 4.73
CA MET A 145 -3.87 8.80 5.31
C MET A 145 -3.92 8.71 6.85
N GLY A 146 -2.85 9.14 7.51
CA GLY A 146 -2.78 9.21 8.98
C GLY A 146 -3.82 10.17 9.61
N ASP A 147 -4.45 11.06 8.85
CA ASP A 147 -5.56 11.87 9.35
C ASP A 147 -6.93 11.19 9.21
N GLY A 148 -6.98 10.00 8.59
CA GLY A 148 -8.19 9.25 8.32
C GLY A 148 -8.86 9.60 6.98
N SER A 149 -8.29 10.49 6.17
CA SER A 149 -8.80 10.74 4.82
C SER A 149 -8.60 9.50 3.93
N LEU A 150 -9.62 9.17 3.14
CA LEU A 150 -9.58 8.08 2.18
C LEU A 150 -8.87 8.51 0.91
N ILE A 151 -8.04 7.62 0.42
CA ILE A 151 -7.47 7.69 -0.91
C ILE A 151 -8.23 6.68 -1.77
N GLN A 152 -9.17 7.21 -2.57
CA GLN A 152 -10.03 6.43 -3.46
C GLN A 152 -9.97 6.89 -4.93
N GLY A 153 -8.86 7.49 -5.37
CA GLY A 153 -8.75 8.09 -6.70
C GLY A 153 -9.33 9.51 -6.73
N ASP A 154 -9.57 10.09 -7.91
CA ASP A 154 -10.12 11.45 -8.05
C ASP A 154 -11.64 11.49 -7.77
N ASP A 155 -12.27 12.66 -7.86
CA ASP A 155 -13.72 12.84 -7.63
C ASP A 155 -14.59 12.16 -8.72
N THR A 156 -14.00 11.76 -9.85
CA THR A 156 -14.59 10.82 -10.84
C THR A 156 -14.19 9.36 -10.58
N GLY A 157 -13.37 9.17 -9.55
CA GLY A 157 -12.67 7.97 -9.14
C GLY A 157 -13.55 7.05 -8.31
N CYS A 158 -12.92 6.14 -7.58
CA CYS A 158 -13.36 4.77 -7.50
C CYS A 158 -14.82 4.52 -7.13
N THR A 159 -15.71 4.55 -8.12
CA THR A 159 -17.16 4.56 -7.90
C THR A 159 -17.69 3.28 -7.28
N LYS A 160 -16.94 2.18 -7.40
CA LYS A 160 -17.24 0.90 -6.73
C LYS A 160 -16.61 0.79 -5.34
N GLY A 161 -15.82 1.76 -4.91
CA GLY A 161 -15.17 1.83 -3.60
C GLY A 161 -14.12 0.74 -3.34
N LEU A 162 -13.64 0.05 -4.39
CA LEU A 162 -12.72 -1.07 -4.28
C LEU A 162 -11.54 -0.93 -5.24
N TYR A 163 -10.37 -1.36 -4.76
CA TYR A 163 -9.16 -1.49 -5.55
C TYR A 163 -8.96 -2.94 -5.97
N GLY A 164 -8.31 -3.08 -7.12
CA GLY A 164 -8.22 -4.35 -7.81
C GLY A 164 -6.98 -4.43 -8.68
N TYR A 165 -6.91 -5.51 -9.43
CA TYR A 165 -5.90 -5.74 -10.44
C TYR A 165 -6.47 -5.63 -11.83
N GLN A 166 -5.60 -5.27 -12.77
CA GLN A 166 -5.94 -5.29 -14.18
C GLN A 166 -6.05 -6.74 -14.66
N GLY A 167 -7.26 -7.16 -15.01
CA GLY A 167 -7.55 -8.43 -15.63
C GLY A 167 -7.39 -8.37 -17.15
N ASP A 168 -7.37 -9.54 -17.78
CA ASP A 168 -7.52 -9.65 -19.23
C ASP A 168 -9.02 -9.76 -19.56
N ALA A 169 -9.39 -9.46 -20.82
CA ALA A 169 -10.77 -9.59 -21.27
C ALA A 169 -11.29 -11.02 -21.15
N ASP A 170 -10.39 -12.01 -21.32
CA ASP A 170 -10.70 -13.43 -21.30
C ASP A 170 -9.87 -14.15 -20.23
N GLY A 171 -10.44 -14.27 -19.02
CA GLY A 171 -9.94 -15.17 -17.97
C GLY A 171 -8.74 -14.67 -17.15
N ALA A 172 -8.17 -15.59 -16.37
CA ALA A 172 -7.08 -15.30 -15.44
C ALA A 172 -5.74 -15.11 -16.14
N ARG A 173 -5.07 -14.01 -15.84
CA ARG A 173 -3.76 -13.67 -16.39
C ARG A 173 -2.67 -14.59 -15.83
N THR A 174 -1.72 -14.96 -16.69
CA THR A 174 -0.67 -15.95 -16.35
C THR A 174 0.72 -15.36 -16.18
N LYS A 175 0.95 -14.11 -16.62
CA LYS A 175 2.27 -13.46 -16.59
C LYS A 175 2.19 -11.94 -16.45
N GLY A 176 3.30 -11.36 -16.03
CA GLY A 176 3.46 -9.92 -15.83
C GLY A 176 3.31 -9.51 -14.37
N TYR A 177 3.72 -8.28 -14.06
CA TYR A 177 3.56 -7.70 -12.74
C TYR A 177 2.09 -7.40 -12.47
N SER A 178 1.63 -7.81 -11.30
CA SER A 178 0.32 -7.41 -10.78
C SER A 178 0.34 -5.91 -10.58
N THR A 179 -0.72 -5.25 -11.01
CA THR A 179 -0.90 -3.82 -10.81
C THR A 179 -2.12 -3.59 -9.93
N VAL A 180 -2.11 -2.48 -9.20
CA VAL A 180 -3.25 -1.98 -8.45
C VAL A 180 -3.86 -0.83 -9.24
N ALA A 181 -5.16 -0.93 -9.46
CA ALA A 181 -5.98 0.06 -10.11
C ALA A 181 -7.31 0.17 -9.38
N CYS A 182 -7.95 1.33 -9.50
CA CYS A 182 -9.32 1.45 -9.06
C CYS A 182 -10.26 0.58 -9.94
N ALA A 183 -11.21 -0.13 -9.31
CA ALA A 183 -12.19 -0.99 -9.97
C ALA A 183 -13.32 -0.27 -10.74
N THR A 184 -13.04 0.87 -11.38
CA THR A 184 -13.99 1.59 -12.25
C THR A 184 -14.01 1.03 -13.68
N GLY A 185 -12.87 0.56 -14.19
CA GLY A 185 -12.77 -0.05 -15.52
C GLY A 185 -13.42 -1.43 -15.59
N SER A 186 -13.97 -1.80 -16.74
CA SER A 186 -14.55 -3.13 -16.99
C SER A 186 -13.52 -4.27 -16.91
N ASN A 187 -12.24 -3.94 -17.05
CA ASN A 187 -11.11 -4.85 -16.97
C ASN A 187 -10.37 -4.81 -15.63
N VAL A 188 -10.95 -4.23 -14.58
CA VAL A 188 -10.36 -4.21 -13.24
C VAL A 188 -11.16 -5.09 -12.30
N ASN A 189 -10.50 -6.10 -11.75
CA ASN A 189 -11.06 -7.11 -10.88
C ASN A 189 -10.63 -6.89 -9.43
N THR A 190 -11.52 -7.05 -8.47
CA THR A 190 -11.22 -6.82 -7.06
C THR A 190 -10.23 -7.85 -6.51
N PHE A 191 -9.34 -7.39 -5.62
CA PHE A 191 -8.56 -8.30 -4.79
C PHE A 191 -9.42 -8.81 -3.65
N THR A 192 -9.26 -10.09 -3.33
CA THR A 192 -9.90 -10.73 -2.18
C THR A 192 -8.88 -11.58 -1.43
N ILE A 193 -8.89 -11.49 -0.10
CA ILE A 193 -8.27 -12.50 0.76
C ILE A 193 -9.38 -13.48 1.12
N LYS A 194 -9.32 -14.67 0.54
CA LYS A 194 -10.21 -15.78 0.91
C LYS A 194 -9.66 -16.41 2.18
N ALA A 195 -10.31 -16.12 3.30
CA ALA A 195 -9.97 -16.65 4.62
C ALA A 195 -10.35 -18.13 4.77
#